data_AF-D3F5R2-F1
#
_entry.id   AF-D3F5R2-F1
#
_cell.length_a   1.000
_cell.length_b   1.000
_cell.length_c   1.000
_cell.angle_alpha   90.00
_cell.angle_beta   90.00
_cell.angle_gamma   90.00
#
_symmetry.space_group_name_H-M   'P 1'
#
loop_
_entity.id
_entity.type
_entity.pdbx_description
1 polymer ?
#
loop_
_entity_poly.entity_id
_entity_poly.type
_entity_poly.pdbx_seq_one_letter_code
_entity_poly.pdbx_strand_id
1 'polypeptide(L)' 'MIRDLLLLLGVFVVVSALAGLLGASNLGTALTFGTMAFAAVLVGIMLYRDRDA' A
#
# COMPACT_ATOMS: atom_id res chain seq x y z
N MET A 1 -0.49 -2.57 16.07
CA MET A 1 -1.61 -1.76 15.52
C MET A 1 -1.11 -0.46 14.89
N ILE A 2 -0.49 0.46 15.64
CA ILE A 2 0.01 1.74 15.07
C ILE A 2 1.07 1.53 13.97
N ARG A 3 1.98 0.57 14.17
CA ARG A 3 3.01 0.18 13.20
C ARG A 3 2.41 -0.28 11.87
N ASP A 4 1.32 -1.04 11.93
CA ASP A 4 0.66 -1.62 10.76
C ASP A 4 -0.08 -0.56 9.97
N LEU A 5 -0.75 0.36 10.69
CA LEU A 5 -1.35 1.55 10.10
C LEU A 5 -0.32 2.42 9.38
N LEU A 6 0.83 2.67 10.00
CA LEU A 6 1.93 3.41 9.37
C LEU A 6 2.47 2.68 8.13
N LEU A 7 2.57 1.35 8.19
CA LEU A 7 2.99 0.53 7.05
C LEU A 7 2.00 0.63 5.89
N LEU A 8 0.72 0.46 6.18
CA LEU A 8 -0.35 0.53 5.19
C LEU A 8 -0.45 1.91 4.53
N LEU A 9 -0.43 2.97 5.35
CA LEU A 9 -0.45 4.34 4.86
C LEU A 9 0.83 4.66 4.07
N GLY A 10 1.98 4.25 4.59
CA GLY A 10 3.28 4.45 3.96
C GLY A 10 3.35 3.81 2.58
N VAL A 11 2.95 2.54 2.45
CA VAL A 11 2.96 1.84 1.16
C VAL A 11 1.98 2.48 0.17
N PHE A 12 0.79 2.86 0.63
CA PHE A 12 -0.21 3.51 -0.22
C PHE A 12 0.34 4.81 -0.81
N VAL A 13 0.91 5.67 0.02
CA VAL A 13 1.45 6.98 -0.41
C VAL A 13 2.66 6.79 -1.31
N VAL A 14 3.61 5.93 -0.93
CA VAL A 14 4.84 5.69 -1.69
C VAL A 14 4.53 5.12 -3.07
N VAL A 15 3.68 4.09 -3.15
CA VAL A 15 3.36 3.46 -4.45
C VAL A 15 2.51 4.38 -5.31
N SER A 16 1.57 5.15 -4.73
CA SER A 16 0.82 6.16 -5.48
C SER A 16 1.73 7.24 -6.05
N ALA A 17 2.65 7.77 -5.25
CA ALA A 17 3.60 8.78 -5.68
C ALA A 17 4.53 8.23 -6.78
N LEU A 18 5.04 7.02 -6.62
CA LEU A 18 5.86 6.35 -7.63
C LEU A 18 5.07 6.14 -8.92
N ALA A 19 3.82 5.69 -8.86
CA ALA A 19 2.98 5.53 -10.03
C ALA A 19 2.75 6.87 -10.76
N GLY A 20 2.56 7.96 -10.01
CA GLY A 20 2.51 9.32 -10.56
C GLY A 20 3.82 9.71 -11.28
N LEU A 21 4.97 9.43 -10.66
CA LEU A 21 6.29 9.74 -11.22
C LEU A 21 6.65 8.87 -12.44
N LEU A 22 6.17 7.63 -12.50
CA LEU A 22 6.41 6.69 -13.59
C LEU A 22 5.48 6.91 -14.80
N GLY A 23 4.60 7.90 -14.76
CA GLY A 23 3.78 8.28 -15.91
C GLY A 23 2.32 7.79 -15.85
N ALA A 24 1.75 7.59 -14.65
CA ALA A 24 0.31 7.41 -14.53
C ALA A 24 -0.44 8.59 -15.21
N SER A 25 -1.41 8.25 -16.07
CA SER A 25 -2.10 9.24 -16.92
C SER A 25 -2.92 10.26 -16.15
N ASN A 26 -3.33 9.92 -14.93
CA ASN A 26 -4.06 10.79 -14.02
C ASN A 26 -3.88 10.32 -12.56
N LEU A 27 -4.36 11.14 -11.62
CA LEU A 27 -4.31 10.84 -10.20
C LEU A 27 -5.07 9.55 -9.85
N GLY A 28 -6.21 9.28 -10.49
CA GLY A 28 -6.99 8.05 -10.25
C GLY A 28 -6.23 6.77 -10.58
N THR A 29 -5.45 6.77 -11.67
CA THR A 29 -4.57 5.67 -12.04
C THR A 29 -3.45 5.49 -11.01
N ALA A 30 -2.81 6.58 -10.58
CA ALA A 30 -1.77 6.53 -9.55
C ALA A 30 -2.30 5.97 -8.22
N LEU A 31 -3.48 6.44 -7.78
CA LEU A 31 -4.12 5.96 -6.56
C LEU A 31 -4.55 4.49 -6.68
N THR A 32 -4.89 4.00 -7.87
CA THR A 32 -5.22 2.59 -8.10
C THR A 32 -4.01 1.68 -7.83
N PHE A 33 -2.82 2.08 -8.24
CA PHE A 33 -1.59 1.35 -7.87
C PHE A 33 -1.34 1.38 -6.37
N GLY A 34 -1.58 2.54 -5.73
CA GLY A 34 -1.53 2.67 -4.28
C GLY A 34 -2.48 1.73 -3.54
N THR A 35 -3.74 1.65 -3.98
CA THR A 35 -4.75 0.77 -3.35
C THR A 35 -4.43 -0.71 -3.55
N MET A 36 -3.89 -1.10 -4.72
CA MET A 36 -3.40 -2.46 -4.95
C MET A 36 -2.27 -2.83 -3.97
N ALA A 37 -1.30 -1.93 -3.79
CA ALA A 37 -0.20 -2.18 -2.85
C ALA A 37 -0.68 -2.20 -1.38
N PHE A 38 -1.60 -1.31 -1.01
CA PHE A 38 -2.25 -1.33 0.30
C PHE A 38 -2.92 -2.68 0.55
N ALA A 39 -3.71 -3.18 -0.40
CA ALA A 39 -4.41 -4.46 -0.26
C ALA A 39 -3.44 -5.63 -0.13
N ALA A 40 -2.35 -5.65 -0.91
CA ALA A 40 -1.32 -6.67 -0.82
C ALA A 40 -0.65 -6.69 0.57
N VAL A 41 -0.30 -5.52 1.11
CA VAL A 41 0.30 -5.41 2.45
C VAL A 41 -0.71 -5.78 3.54
N LEU A 42 -1.98 -5.39 3.41
CA LEU A 42 -3.03 -5.77 4.35
C LEU A 42 -3.18 -7.29 4.43
N VAL A 43 -3.27 -7.95 3.27
CA VAL A 43 -3.34 -9.41 3.19
C VAL A 43 -2.07 -10.05 3.79
N GLY A 44 -0.89 -9.49 3.50
CA GLY A 44 0.36 -9.92 4.12
C GLY A 44 0.33 -9.85 5.65
N ILE A 45 -0.13 -8.73 6.21
CA ILE A 45 -0.27 -8.57 7.66
C ILE A 45 -1.25 -9.62 8.22
N MET A 46 -2.40 -9.84 7.57
CA MET A 46 -3.37 -10.85 8.02
C MET A 46 -2.78 -12.28 8.00
N LEU A 47 -1.97 -12.61 7.00
CA LEU A 47 -1.41 -13.96 6.84
C LEU A 47 -0.23 -14.25 7.75
N TYR A 48 0.62 -13.26 8.02
CA TYR A 48 1.88 -13.49 8.72
C TYR A 48 1.85 -13.10 10.20
N ARG A 49 0.96 -12.19 10.60
CA ARG A 49 0.97 -11.67 11.97
C ARG A 49 0.51 -12.68 13.03
N ASP A 50 -0.43 -13.55 12.70
CA ASP A 50 -0.88 -14.62 13.62
C ASP A 50 0.08 -15.81 13.65
N ARG A 51 1.02 -15.92 12.69
CA ARG A 51 2.04 -16.98 12.74
C ARG A 51 3.16 -16.70 13.73
N ASP A 52 3.28 -15.45 14.19
CA ASP A 52 4.33 -14.97 15.07
C ASP A 52 3.85 -14.68 16.50
N ALA A 53 2.59 -15.03 16.85
CA ALA A 53 1.95 -14.81 18.15
C ALA A 53 1.66 -16.15 18.87
#